data_AF-A0A139HU01-F1
#
_entry.id   AF-A0A139HU01-F1
#
_cell.length_a   1.000
_cell.length_b   1.000
_cell.length_c   1.000
_cell.angle_alpha   90.00
_cell.angle_beta   90.00
_cell.angle_gamma   90.00
#
_symmetry.space_group_name_H-M   'P 1'
#
loop_
_entity.id
_entity.type
_entity.pdbx_description
1 polymer ?
#
loop_
_entity_poly.entity_id
_entity_poly.type
_entity_poly.pdbx_seq_one_letter_code
_entity_poly.pdbx_strand_id
1 'polypeptide(L)'
;MHIPRLSRLLSTTPKMTRIPPSNPLIAIIGATGTGKSQLAVDIAKRYNGEIINGDAMQLYEGLPIITNKIAPQEQEGIPHHLLGCIGLQEQTWVVGTFVRKALKVIEEIRSRGRLPILVGGTHYYTQSLLFKDRLAESDEAQEEREFVADTSDKWPILKEPTEVLLEELQRIDPVMAERWHPNDRRKIQRSLEIFLQTGQRASDIYAEQRSEQAMEGVEMRFPTLLFWVHAEQQTLRARLDARVDKMLDQGLLEEVETLDAVAEGEKAKSISIDESKGIWVSIGYKEFIDYVQARRNGETDTQYLLKLHAASLEKTKAATRQYSKRQVRWIRIKLLNALAEVDASNDLYLLDGSDVSRFEETVVQPALDLTGRFLRAEDMPAPASLSEIAAEQLQPKHDDLASKPEHWAKQYCPVCDMTSVTPTHWQQHIVSNGHKKRVSKQRQRDQANSSTP
;
A
#
# COMPACT_ATOMS: atom_id res chain seq x y z
N MET A 1 -67.34 39.58 -4.43
CA MET A 1 -67.21 38.43 -3.52
C MET A 1 -65.81 37.84 -3.67
N HIS A 2 -64.95 38.11 -2.69
CA HIS A 2 -63.69 37.42 -2.45
C HIS A 2 -63.96 36.00 -1.93
N ILE A 3 -63.06 35.05 -2.23
CA ILE A 3 -62.38 34.13 -1.29
C ILE A 3 -61.23 33.42 -2.06
N PRO A 4 -60.08 33.11 -1.42
CA PRO A 4 -58.75 33.20 -2.03
C PRO A 4 -57.98 31.87 -2.20
N ARG A 5 -56.77 32.00 -2.78
CA ARG A 5 -55.70 31.01 -2.98
C ARG A 5 -55.44 30.12 -1.75
N LEU A 6 -55.29 28.81 -1.98
CA LEU A 6 -54.53 27.91 -1.12
C LEU A 6 -53.22 27.51 -1.82
N SER A 7 -52.15 28.15 -1.35
CA SER A 7 -50.76 27.81 -1.60
C SER A 7 -50.49 26.36 -1.22
N ARG A 8 -49.84 25.61 -2.12
CA ARG A 8 -49.20 24.33 -1.81
C ARG A 8 -48.22 24.56 -0.66
N LEU A 9 -48.58 24.07 0.53
CA LEU A 9 -47.63 23.86 1.61
C LEU A 9 -46.58 22.86 1.10
N LEU A 10 -45.38 23.37 0.87
CA LEU A 10 -44.18 22.57 0.73
C LEU A 10 -44.06 21.73 2.01
N SER A 11 -44.23 20.42 1.86
CA SER A 11 -43.88 19.44 2.89
C SER A 11 -42.37 19.52 3.11
N THR A 12 -41.93 20.40 4.00
CA THR A 12 -40.58 20.38 4.56
C THR A 12 -40.51 19.15 5.45
N THR A 13 -39.98 18.05 4.90
CA THR A 13 -39.52 16.92 5.70
C THR A 13 -38.57 17.46 6.77
N PRO A 14 -38.78 17.15 8.06
CA PRO A 14 -37.93 17.66 9.12
C PRO A 14 -36.49 17.17 8.87
N LYS A 15 -35.54 18.11 8.75
CA LYS A 15 -34.11 17.80 8.73
C LYS A 15 -33.80 17.04 10.02
N MET A 16 -33.55 15.73 9.92
CA MET A 16 -32.99 14.96 11.02
C MET A 16 -31.68 15.64 11.42
N THR A 17 -31.63 16.20 12.63
CA THR A 17 -30.41 16.77 13.20
C THR A 17 -29.41 15.63 13.38
N ARG A 18 -28.44 15.55 12.47
CA ARG A 18 -27.33 14.59 12.57
C ARG A 18 -26.48 14.98 13.79
N ILE A 19 -26.04 13.97 14.54
CA ILE A 19 -25.19 14.16 15.72
C ILE A 19 -23.73 14.20 15.25
N PRO A 20 -22.89 15.15 15.73
CA PRO A 20 -21.46 15.14 15.47
C PRO A 20 -20.83 13.77 15.75
N PRO A 21 -19.88 13.32 14.91
CA PRO A 21 -19.24 12.02 15.10
C PRO A 21 -18.52 11.97 16.45
N SER A 22 -18.79 10.93 17.25
CA SER A 22 -18.01 10.64 18.45
C SER A 22 -16.65 10.06 18.04
N ASN A 23 -15.56 10.68 18.49
CA ASN A 23 -14.19 10.24 18.22
C ASN A 23 -13.85 10.16 16.72
N PRO A 24 -13.98 11.26 15.96
CA PRO A 24 -13.70 11.27 14.53
C PRO A 24 -12.24 10.94 14.22
N LEU A 25 -12.00 10.41 13.02
CA LEU A 25 -10.68 10.25 12.42
C LEU A 25 -10.72 10.84 11.00
N ILE A 26 -9.68 11.59 10.61
CA ILE A 26 -9.48 11.97 9.21
C ILE A 26 -8.38 11.07 8.63
N ALA A 27 -8.59 10.48 7.47
CA ALA A 27 -7.59 9.65 6.81
C ALA A 27 -7.28 10.17 5.40
N ILE A 28 -6.00 10.38 5.10
CA ILE A 28 -5.53 10.92 3.82
C ILE A 28 -4.64 9.88 3.14
N ILE A 29 -5.14 9.37 2.02
CA ILE A 29 -4.52 8.30 1.24
C ILE A 29 -4.26 8.77 -0.20
N GLY A 30 -3.40 8.03 -0.89
CA GLY A 30 -3.11 8.28 -2.30
C GLY A 30 -1.70 7.83 -2.65
N ALA A 31 -1.35 7.97 -3.93
CA ALA A 31 -0.02 7.61 -4.39
C ALA A 31 1.07 8.53 -3.80
N THR A 32 2.32 8.08 -3.82
CA THR A 32 3.46 8.97 -3.53
C THR A 32 3.49 10.12 -4.55
N GLY A 33 3.91 11.32 -4.13
CA GLY A 33 3.96 12.51 -4.99
C GLY A 33 2.63 13.23 -5.29
N THR A 34 1.51 12.86 -4.64
CA THR A 34 0.20 13.51 -4.87
C THR A 34 -0.12 14.69 -3.94
N GLY A 35 0.71 14.99 -2.94
CA GLY A 35 0.48 16.13 -2.01
C GLY A 35 -0.20 15.79 -0.69
N LYS A 36 -0.26 14.50 -0.30
CA LYS A 36 -0.92 14.04 0.95
C LYS A 36 -0.44 14.76 2.21
N SER A 37 0.88 14.92 2.38
CA SER A 37 1.44 15.52 3.60
C SER A 37 1.11 17.01 3.71
N GLN A 38 1.11 17.74 2.58
CA GLN A 38 0.68 19.13 2.54
C GLN A 38 -0.78 19.26 3.01
N LEU A 39 -1.68 18.48 2.40
CA LEU A 39 -3.09 18.49 2.77
C LEU A 39 -3.31 18.17 4.26
N ALA A 40 -2.53 17.24 4.81
CA ALA A 40 -2.62 16.87 6.22
C ALA A 40 -2.25 18.02 7.15
N VAL A 41 -1.17 18.75 6.84
CA VAL A 41 -0.75 19.93 7.59
C VAL A 41 -1.82 21.01 7.52
N ASP A 42 -2.41 21.25 6.35
CA ASP A 42 -3.46 22.25 6.17
C ASP A 42 -4.72 21.92 7.00
N ILE A 43 -5.15 20.66 7.00
CA ILE A 43 -6.27 20.21 7.85
C ILE A 43 -5.91 20.33 9.34
N ALA A 44 -4.71 19.90 9.73
CA ALA A 44 -4.26 19.94 11.13
C ALA A 44 -4.22 21.36 11.68
N LYS A 45 -3.69 22.31 10.90
CA LYS A 45 -3.70 23.73 11.25
C LYS A 45 -5.12 24.27 11.42
N ARG A 46 -6.02 23.94 10.49
CA ARG A 46 -7.39 24.49 10.49
C ARG A 46 -8.24 23.94 11.62
N TYR A 47 -8.06 22.68 11.97
CA TYR A 47 -8.92 21.93 12.89
C TYR A 47 -8.23 21.46 14.17
N ASN A 48 -7.09 22.08 14.53
CA ASN A 48 -6.31 21.74 15.73
C ASN A 48 -6.01 20.23 15.83
N GLY A 49 -5.48 19.69 14.73
CA GLY A 49 -5.17 18.28 14.57
C GLY A 49 -3.70 17.93 14.80
N GLU A 50 -3.44 16.63 14.93
CA GLU A 50 -2.10 16.05 14.95
C GLU A 50 -2.03 14.90 13.93
N ILE A 51 -0.87 14.74 13.30
CA ILE A 51 -0.70 13.83 12.17
C ILE A 51 -0.12 12.50 12.64
N ILE A 52 -0.66 11.39 12.16
CA ILE A 52 -0.20 10.03 12.40
C ILE A 52 0.34 9.48 11.08
N ASN A 53 1.62 9.12 11.06
CA ASN A 53 2.22 8.51 9.89
C ASN A 53 1.71 7.08 9.67
N GLY A 54 1.34 6.75 8.43
CA GLY A 54 0.94 5.43 7.96
C GLY A 54 1.76 4.99 6.75
N ASP A 55 3.04 5.34 6.68
CA ASP A 55 3.97 4.88 5.65
C ASP A 55 5.11 4.07 6.29
N ALA A 56 5.19 2.78 5.95
CA ALA A 56 6.12 1.85 6.59
C ALA A 56 7.59 2.27 6.47
N MET A 57 7.98 2.96 5.39
CA MET A 57 9.36 3.43 5.22
C MET A 57 9.66 4.65 6.08
N GLN A 58 8.64 5.47 6.36
CA GLN A 58 8.80 6.70 7.15
C GLN A 58 8.81 6.44 8.66
N LEU A 59 8.47 5.21 9.08
CA LEU A 59 8.62 4.78 10.48
C LEU A 59 10.08 4.72 10.91
N TYR A 60 11.03 4.48 10.00
CA TYR A 60 12.46 4.38 10.31
C TYR A 60 13.07 5.73 10.63
N GLU A 61 13.93 5.82 11.65
CA GLU A 61 14.66 7.04 12.01
C GLU A 61 15.65 7.47 10.91
N GLY A 62 16.08 8.73 10.93
CA GLY A 62 17.00 9.27 9.92
C GLY A 62 16.43 9.23 8.50
N LEU A 63 17.29 9.23 7.49
CA LEU A 63 16.93 8.97 6.08
C LEU A 63 15.76 9.80 5.49
N PRO A 64 15.65 11.11 5.77
CA PRO A 64 14.53 11.92 5.29
C PRO A 64 14.38 11.98 3.76
N ILE A 65 15.46 11.84 3.00
CA ILE A 65 15.44 11.99 1.54
C ILE A 65 14.88 10.71 0.89
N ILE A 66 15.53 9.55 1.11
CA ILE A 66 15.14 8.27 0.52
C ILE A 66 13.73 7.84 0.93
N THR A 67 13.32 8.14 2.17
CA THR A 67 11.97 7.84 2.68
C THR A 67 10.96 8.98 2.42
N ASN A 68 11.42 10.07 1.80
CA ASN A 68 10.61 11.24 1.43
C ASN A 68 9.78 11.78 2.61
N LYS A 69 10.40 11.95 3.77
CA LYS A 69 9.76 12.55 4.94
C LYS A 69 9.48 14.02 4.66
N ILE A 70 8.38 14.51 5.24
CA ILE A 70 8.07 15.93 5.22
C ILE A 70 9.16 16.69 6.00
N ALA A 71 9.70 17.75 5.39
CA ALA A 71 10.77 18.54 6.02
C ALA A 71 10.22 19.28 7.27
N PRO A 72 11.02 19.48 8.33
CA PRO A 72 10.55 20.15 9.55
C PRO A 72 9.90 21.53 9.31
N GLN A 73 10.37 22.27 8.30
CA GLN A 73 9.81 23.56 7.92
C GLN A 73 8.41 23.42 7.30
N GLU A 74 8.17 22.38 6.51
CA GLU A 74 6.89 22.07 5.88
C GLU A 74 5.88 21.45 6.87
N GLN A 75 6.34 20.94 8.02
CA GLN A 75 5.47 20.48 9.10
C GLN A 75 4.77 21.62 9.83
N GLU A 76 5.32 22.84 9.74
CA GLU A 76 4.74 24.06 10.30
C GLU A 76 4.35 23.97 11.79
N GLY A 77 5.18 23.25 12.55
CA GLY A 77 4.99 23.05 13.99
C GLY A 77 3.89 22.05 14.36
N ILE A 78 3.23 21.42 13.38
CA ILE A 78 2.21 20.39 13.64
C ILE A 78 2.89 19.10 14.14
N PRO A 79 2.44 18.53 15.28
CA PRO A 79 2.97 17.26 15.77
C PRO A 79 2.76 16.12 14.76
N HIS A 80 3.83 15.41 14.45
CA HIS A 80 3.83 14.19 13.64
C HIS A 80 4.22 12.99 14.50
N HIS A 81 3.33 11.99 14.55
CA HIS A 81 3.51 10.76 15.30
C HIS A 81 3.89 9.61 14.38
N LEU A 82 4.57 8.61 14.96
CA LEU A 82 5.07 7.43 14.25
C LEU A 82 5.98 7.78 13.06
N LEU A 83 6.60 8.97 13.06
CA LEU A 83 7.56 9.39 12.04
C LEU A 83 8.96 9.22 12.61
N GLY A 84 9.75 8.31 12.06
CA GLY A 84 11.10 8.02 12.54
C GLY A 84 11.17 7.42 13.95
N CYS A 85 10.23 6.55 14.30
CA CYS A 85 10.14 5.90 15.61
C CYS A 85 10.75 4.49 15.69
N ILE A 86 11.32 3.98 14.60
CA ILE A 86 11.98 2.66 14.51
C ILE A 86 13.47 2.87 14.21
N GLY A 87 14.35 2.25 14.98
CA GLY A 87 15.79 2.31 14.71
C GLY A 87 16.19 1.65 13.37
N LEU A 88 17.27 2.09 12.72
CA LEU A 88 17.73 1.46 11.46
C LEU A 88 18.14 -0.02 11.64
N GLN A 89 18.58 -0.38 12.84
CA GLN A 89 18.95 -1.74 13.24
C GLN A 89 17.78 -2.48 13.94
N GLU A 90 16.68 -1.78 14.23
CA GLU A 90 15.52 -2.38 14.89
C GLU A 90 14.74 -3.24 13.88
N GLN A 91 14.12 -4.31 14.39
CA GLN A 91 13.25 -5.14 13.60
C GLN A 91 12.08 -4.33 13.02
N THR A 92 11.76 -4.60 11.76
CA THR A 92 10.63 -3.97 11.08
C THR A 92 9.35 -4.25 11.83
N TRP A 93 8.57 -3.20 12.09
CA TRP A 93 7.24 -3.39 12.65
C TRP A 93 6.35 -4.09 11.64
N VAL A 94 5.73 -5.18 12.10
CA VAL A 94 4.59 -5.79 11.42
C VAL A 94 3.33 -4.95 11.57
N VAL A 95 2.34 -5.17 10.69
CA VAL A 95 1.07 -4.45 10.70
C VAL A 95 0.36 -4.46 12.06
N GLY A 96 0.40 -5.58 12.80
CA GLY A 96 -0.22 -5.69 14.13
C GLY A 96 0.43 -4.75 15.16
N THR A 97 1.76 -4.63 15.12
CA THR A 97 2.50 -3.68 15.96
C THR A 97 2.18 -2.24 15.59
N PHE A 98 2.13 -1.93 14.28
CA PHE A 98 1.71 -0.62 13.81
C PHE A 98 0.31 -0.25 14.31
N VAL A 99 -0.69 -1.13 14.14
CA VAL A 99 -2.07 -0.88 14.58
C VAL A 99 -2.13 -0.61 16.08
N ARG A 100 -1.50 -1.45 16.92
CA ARG A 100 -1.47 -1.23 18.38
C ARG A 100 -0.86 0.13 18.77
N LYS A 101 0.28 0.49 18.15
CA LYS A 101 0.98 1.75 18.42
C LYS A 101 0.16 2.94 17.93
N ALA A 102 -0.42 2.86 16.74
CA ALA A 102 -1.27 3.91 16.17
C ALA A 102 -2.54 4.13 16.99
N LEU A 103 -3.20 3.07 17.47
CA LEU A 103 -4.37 3.20 18.35
C LEU A 103 -4.03 3.92 19.65
N LYS A 104 -2.88 3.61 20.25
CA LYS A 104 -2.41 4.34 21.44
C LYS A 104 -2.21 5.83 21.15
N VAL A 105 -1.56 6.15 20.03
CA VAL A 105 -1.35 7.54 19.58
C VAL A 105 -2.68 8.26 19.34
N ILE A 106 -3.66 7.59 18.72
CA ILE A 106 -4.99 8.16 18.49
C ILE A 106 -5.64 8.58 19.82
N GLU A 107 -5.62 7.71 20.83
CA GLU A 107 -6.18 8.01 22.14
C GLU A 107 -5.41 9.12 22.85
N GLU A 108 -4.09 9.14 22.75
CA GLU A 108 -3.25 10.22 23.27
C GLU A 108 -3.62 11.58 22.62
N ILE A 109 -3.78 11.64 21.30
CA ILE A 109 -4.22 12.86 20.58
C ILE A 109 -5.60 13.30 21.07
N ARG A 110 -6.55 12.36 21.18
CA ARG A 110 -7.91 12.65 21.66
C ARG A 110 -7.92 13.15 23.10
N SER A 111 -7.08 12.60 23.97
CA SER A 111 -6.95 13.04 25.37
C SER A 111 -6.52 14.51 25.50
N ARG A 112 -5.83 15.04 24.48
CA ARG A 112 -5.44 16.46 24.37
C ARG A 112 -6.52 17.34 23.71
N GLY A 113 -7.69 16.78 23.38
CA GLY A 113 -8.77 17.49 22.68
C GLY A 113 -8.44 17.82 21.23
N ARG A 114 -7.55 17.06 20.59
CA ARG A 114 -7.08 17.31 19.22
C ARG A 114 -7.62 16.26 18.24
N LEU A 115 -7.68 16.63 16.96
CA LEU A 115 -8.17 15.76 15.88
C LEU A 115 -7.05 14.84 15.37
N PRO A 116 -7.19 13.50 15.45
CA PRO A 116 -6.23 12.59 14.83
C PRO A 116 -6.39 12.60 13.29
N ILE A 117 -5.28 12.74 12.59
CA ILE A 117 -5.23 12.75 11.11
C ILE A 117 -4.22 11.69 10.65
N LEU A 118 -4.71 10.57 10.12
CA LEU A 118 -3.89 9.48 9.57
C LEU A 118 -3.46 9.81 8.14
N VAL A 119 -2.17 9.71 7.83
CA VAL A 119 -1.62 10.02 6.50
C VAL A 119 -0.63 8.95 6.08
N GLY A 120 -0.83 8.33 4.92
CA GLY A 120 0.07 7.25 4.51
C GLY A 120 0.01 6.85 3.04
N GLY A 121 1.14 6.31 2.57
CA GLY A 121 1.24 5.61 1.29
C GLY A 121 1.20 4.09 1.42
N THR A 122 1.33 3.55 2.64
CA THR A 122 1.22 2.10 2.88
C THR A 122 -0.25 1.76 3.14
N HIS A 123 -1.03 1.69 2.07
CA HIS A 123 -2.50 1.53 2.13
C HIS A 123 -2.95 0.34 2.97
N TYR A 124 -2.16 -0.72 2.95
CA TYR A 124 -2.35 -1.92 3.75
C TYR A 124 -2.30 -1.65 5.28
N TYR A 125 -1.36 -0.83 5.76
CA TYR A 125 -1.29 -0.42 7.18
C TYR A 125 -2.46 0.50 7.53
N THR A 126 -2.75 1.48 6.67
CA THR A 126 -3.87 2.40 6.90
C THR A 126 -5.21 1.65 6.94
N GLN A 127 -5.44 0.72 6.00
CA GLN A 127 -6.65 -0.10 5.98
C GLN A 127 -6.76 -0.97 7.23
N SER A 128 -5.68 -1.61 7.65
CA SER A 128 -5.69 -2.43 8.88
C SER A 128 -6.01 -1.63 10.15
N LEU A 129 -5.65 -0.35 10.20
CA LEU A 129 -6.02 0.54 11.31
C LEU A 129 -7.49 0.98 11.24
N LEU A 130 -8.00 1.26 10.03
CA LEU A 130 -9.34 1.79 9.80
C LEU A 130 -10.47 0.82 10.11
N PHE A 131 -10.25 -0.49 9.95
CA PHE A 131 -11.28 -1.52 10.16
C PHE A 131 -10.95 -2.35 11.40
N LYS A 132 -11.96 -2.76 12.19
CA LYS A 132 -11.73 -3.45 13.47
C LYS A 132 -11.04 -4.80 13.32
N ASP A 133 -11.41 -5.55 12.28
CA ASP A 133 -11.03 -6.96 12.15
C ASP A 133 -10.38 -7.32 10.80
N ARG A 134 -10.15 -6.34 9.90
CA ARG A 134 -9.47 -6.58 8.60
C ARG A 134 -8.00 -6.93 8.67
N LEU A 135 -7.37 -6.88 9.85
CA LEU A 135 -6.09 -7.56 10.01
C LEU A 135 -6.20 -9.03 9.54
N ALA A 136 -7.42 -9.62 9.48
CA ALA A 136 -7.69 -10.95 8.95
C ALA A 136 -8.17 -11.08 7.52
N GLU A 137 -8.50 -9.99 6.84
CA GLU A 137 -9.16 -10.12 5.54
C GLU A 137 -8.19 -10.00 4.37
N SER A 138 -7.08 -9.28 4.53
CA SER A 138 -5.96 -9.51 3.62
C SER A 138 -5.13 -10.64 4.19
N ASP A 139 -4.97 -11.73 3.46
CA ASP A 139 -4.07 -12.81 3.85
C ASP A 139 -2.63 -12.28 4.04
N GLU A 140 -2.29 -11.19 3.37
CA GLU A 140 -1.05 -10.40 3.59
C GLU A 140 -0.95 -9.82 5.03
N ALA A 141 -2.07 -9.49 5.70
CA ALA A 141 -2.18 -9.08 7.12
C ALA A 141 -2.22 -10.21 8.13
N GLN A 142 -2.63 -11.40 7.69
CA GLN A 142 -2.51 -12.61 8.49
C GLN A 142 -1.08 -13.12 8.51
N GLU A 143 -0.35 -12.95 7.40
CA GLU A 143 1.06 -13.29 7.27
C GLU A 143 1.94 -12.51 8.28
N GLU A 144 1.63 -11.26 8.60
CA GLU A 144 2.49 -10.45 9.47
C GLU A 144 2.02 -10.37 10.93
N ARG A 145 0.91 -11.02 11.29
CA ARG A 145 0.12 -10.57 12.43
C ARG A 145 0.77 -10.69 13.82
N GLU A 146 1.67 -11.65 14.06
CA GLU A 146 2.28 -11.75 15.39
C GLU A 146 3.55 -12.62 15.56
N PHE A 147 4.26 -12.94 14.48
CA PHE A 147 5.43 -13.83 14.58
C PHE A 147 6.67 -13.10 14.10
N VAL A 148 7.27 -12.36 15.03
CA VAL A 148 8.38 -11.42 14.81
C VAL A 148 9.75 -12.11 14.87
N ALA A 149 9.82 -13.36 15.32
CA ALA A 149 11.08 -14.09 15.36
C ALA A 149 11.36 -14.74 14.01
N ASP A 150 12.53 -14.46 13.42
CA ASP A 150 13.08 -15.31 12.37
C ASP A 150 13.21 -16.74 12.91
N THR A 151 12.29 -17.61 12.53
CA THR A 151 12.32 -19.02 12.95
C THR A 151 13.05 -19.91 11.97
N SER A 152 13.69 -19.35 10.93
CA SER A 152 14.46 -20.12 9.96
C SER A 152 15.64 -20.85 10.63
N ASP A 153 16.16 -20.35 11.74
CA ASP A 153 17.17 -21.04 12.55
C ASP A 153 16.60 -22.25 13.30
N LYS A 154 15.32 -22.22 13.66
CA LYS A 154 14.62 -23.37 14.27
C LYS A 154 14.22 -24.39 13.21
N TRP A 155 13.91 -23.94 12.00
CA TRP A 155 13.38 -24.75 10.91
C TRP A 155 14.21 -24.58 9.63
N PRO A 156 15.26 -25.39 9.43
CA PRO A 156 16.17 -25.27 8.28
C PRO A 156 15.47 -25.36 6.92
N ILE A 157 14.35 -26.09 6.85
CA ILE A 157 13.49 -26.18 5.66
C ILE A 157 13.10 -24.80 5.11
N LEU A 158 12.93 -23.79 5.96
CA LEU A 158 12.56 -22.44 5.53
C LEU A 158 13.67 -21.71 4.75
N LYS A 159 14.91 -22.23 4.78
CA LYS A 159 16.06 -21.72 4.02
C LYS A 159 16.20 -22.38 2.64
N GLU A 160 15.49 -23.46 2.38
CA GLU A 160 15.57 -24.21 1.11
C GLU A 160 15.06 -23.42 -0.11
N PRO A 161 15.39 -23.82 -1.35
CA PRO A 161 14.86 -23.21 -2.57
C PRO A 161 13.34 -23.22 -2.63
N THR A 162 12.76 -22.30 -3.41
CA THR A 162 11.30 -22.08 -3.41
C THR A 162 10.52 -23.29 -3.91
N GLU A 163 11.14 -24.07 -4.78
CA GLU A 163 10.62 -25.32 -5.33
C GLU A 163 10.39 -26.34 -4.20
N VAL A 164 11.37 -26.50 -3.32
CA VAL A 164 11.31 -27.39 -2.15
C VAL A 164 10.24 -26.91 -1.16
N LEU A 165 10.19 -25.59 -0.91
CA LEU A 165 9.15 -24.99 -0.06
C LEU A 165 7.75 -25.26 -0.62
N LEU A 166 7.58 -25.14 -1.94
CA LEU A 166 6.29 -25.33 -2.58
C LEU A 166 5.87 -26.81 -2.58
N GLU A 167 6.81 -27.74 -2.78
CA GLU A 167 6.56 -29.19 -2.69
C GLU A 167 6.11 -29.59 -1.28
N GLU A 168 6.79 -29.09 -0.24
CA GLU A 168 6.41 -29.35 1.14
C GLU A 168 5.08 -28.68 1.50
N LEU A 169 4.83 -27.47 1.00
CA LEU A 169 3.53 -26.82 1.18
C LEU A 169 2.42 -27.62 0.49
N GLN A 170 2.65 -28.16 -0.71
CA GLN A 170 1.69 -29.00 -1.42
C GLN A 170 1.34 -30.27 -0.65
N ARG A 171 2.31 -30.85 0.07
CA ARG A 171 2.12 -32.04 0.92
C ARG A 171 1.31 -31.73 2.18
N ILE A 172 1.55 -30.57 2.78
CA ILE A 172 0.98 -30.18 4.09
C ILE A 172 -0.37 -29.48 3.93
N ASP A 173 -0.43 -28.46 3.06
CA ASP A 173 -1.55 -27.56 2.80
C ASP A 173 -1.70 -27.32 1.28
N PRO A 174 -2.35 -28.24 0.56
CA PRO A 174 -2.54 -28.13 -0.89
C PRO A 174 -3.40 -26.93 -1.29
N VAL A 175 -4.23 -26.41 -0.39
CA VAL A 175 -5.11 -25.26 -0.66
C VAL A 175 -4.27 -23.98 -0.77
N MET A 176 -3.35 -23.75 0.18
CA MET A 176 -2.42 -22.63 0.09
C MET A 176 -1.37 -22.84 -1.01
N ALA A 177 -0.94 -24.07 -1.25
CA ALA A 177 -0.04 -24.36 -2.36
C ALA A 177 -0.67 -24.00 -3.70
N GLU A 178 -1.93 -24.32 -3.97
CA GLU A 178 -2.63 -23.96 -5.22
C GLU A 178 -2.80 -22.44 -5.38
N ARG A 179 -2.91 -21.72 -4.26
CA ARG A 179 -3.11 -20.28 -4.25
C ARG A 179 -1.88 -19.48 -4.68
N TRP A 180 -0.71 -19.80 -4.13
CA TRP A 180 0.47 -18.94 -4.23
C TRP A 180 1.24 -19.14 -5.53
N HIS A 181 1.61 -18.07 -6.23
CA HIS A 181 2.47 -18.22 -7.40
C HIS A 181 3.85 -18.74 -6.96
N PRO A 182 4.55 -19.61 -7.74
CA PRO A 182 5.88 -20.11 -7.36
C PRO A 182 6.90 -19.02 -7.03
N ASN A 183 6.80 -17.85 -7.67
CA ASN A 183 7.65 -16.69 -7.37
C ASN A 183 7.31 -15.99 -6.04
N ASP A 184 6.19 -16.28 -5.41
CA ASP A 184 5.76 -15.70 -4.13
C ASP A 184 6.40 -16.44 -2.95
N ARG A 185 7.73 -16.60 -2.98
CA ARG A 185 8.52 -17.34 -1.98
C ARG A 185 8.14 -16.98 -0.55
N ARG A 186 7.96 -15.68 -0.27
CA ARG A 186 7.61 -15.19 1.08
C ARG A 186 6.28 -15.77 1.57
N LYS A 187 5.27 -15.81 0.71
CA LYS A 187 3.92 -16.31 1.05
C LYS A 187 3.93 -17.83 1.25
N ILE A 188 4.70 -18.53 0.41
CA ILE A 188 4.91 -19.97 0.53
C ILE A 188 5.63 -20.29 1.84
N GLN A 189 6.77 -19.63 2.10
CA GLN A 189 7.55 -19.78 3.32
C GLN A 189 6.71 -19.50 4.56
N ARG A 190 5.87 -18.45 4.52
CA ARG A 190 5.01 -18.07 5.63
C ARG A 190 3.91 -19.08 5.91
N SER A 191 3.28 -19.61 4.86
CA SER A 191 2.25 -20.66 5.00
C SER A 191 2.83 -21.92 5.66
N LEU A 192 4.06 -22.29 5.29
CA LEU A 192 4.80 -23.36 5.95
C LEU A 192 5.16 -23.02 7.39
N GLU A 193 5.65 -21.80 7.64
CA GLU A 193 6.04 -21.37 8.98
C GLU A 193 4.87 -21.42 9.97
N ILE A 194 3.66 -21.02 9.55
CA ILE A 194 2.45 -21.14 10.36
C ILE A 194 2.24 -22.59 10.78
N PHE A 195 2.27 -23.54 9.83
CA PHE A 195 2.11 -24.95 10.14
C PHE A 195 3.21 -25.48 11.08
N LEU A 196 4.46 -25.09 10.87
CA LEU A 196 5.59 -25.54 11.71
C LEU A 196 5.48 -25.01 13.15
N GLN A 197 4.88 -23.83 13.35
CA GLN A 197 4.73 -23.21 14.66
C GLN A 197 3.47 -23.66 15.40
N THR A 198 2.34 -23.78 14.70
CA THR A 198 1.02 -24.05 15.32
C THR A 198 0.61 -25.52 15.21
N GLY A 199 1.18 -26.27 14.26
CA GLY A 199 0.73 -27.61 13.87
C GLY A 199 -0.58 -27.63 13.07
N GLN A 200 -1.17 -26.46 12.78
CA GLN A 200 -2.41 -26.32 12.00
C GLN A 200 -2.11 -25.77 10.61
N ARG A 201 -2.88 -26.20 9.60
CA ARG A 201 -2.73 -25.68 8.24
C ARG A 201 -3.11 -24.21 8.20
N ALA A 202 -2.37 -23.43 7.41
CA ALA A 202 -2.67 -22.02 7.21
C ALA A 202 -4.07 -21.85 6.60
N SER A 203 -4.47 -22.72 5.66
CA SER A 203 -5.81 -22.75 5.09
C SER A 203 -6.93 -22.82 6.13
N ASP A 204 -6.75 -23.64 7.16
CA ASP A 204 -7.78 -23.94 8.15
C ASP A 204 -7.93 -22.77 9.11
N ILE A 205 -6.81 -22.20 9.59
CA ILE A 205 -6.79 -20.98 10.39
C ILE A 205 -7.46 -19.82 9.63
N TYR A 206 -7.16 -19.67 8.34
CA TYR A 206 -7.74 -18.60 7.52
C TYR A 206 -9.23 -18.82 7.24
N ALA A 207 -9.71 -20.06 7.20
CA ALA A 207 -11.12 -20.37 7.04
C ALA A 207 -11.91 -20.12 8.33
N GLU A 208 -11.36 -20.51 9.49
CA GLU A 208 -11.95 -20.29 10.81
C GLU A 208 -12.09 -18.80 11.10
N GLN A 209 -11.03 -18.01 10.90
CA GLN A 209 -11.07 -16.55 11.08
C GLN A 209 -12.08 -15.88 10.16
N ARG A 210 -12.19 -16.32 8.90
CA ARG A 210 -13.22 -15.82 7.97
C ARG A 210 -14.63 -16.12 8.46
N SER A 211 -14.85 -17.29 9.04
CA SER A 211 -16.14 -17.69 9.60
C SER A 211 -16.49 -16.87 10.84
N GLU A 212 -15.55 -16.67 11.75
CA GLU A 212 -15.74 -15.83 12.96
C GLU A 212 -16.11 -14.40 12.57
N GLN A 213 -15.43 -13.84 11.58
CA GLN A 213 -15.68 -12.48 11.09
C GLN A 213 -16.97 -12.34 10.29
N ALA A 214 -17.37 -13.37 9.54
CA ALA A 214 -18.69 -13.39 8.91
C ALA A 214 -19.83 -13.35 9.94
N MET A 215 -19.58 -13.82 11.18
CA MET A 215 -20.55 -13.73 12.28
C MET A 215 -20.52 -12.37 12.99
N GLU A 216 -19.35 -11.78 13.21
CA GLU A 216 -19.21 -10.50 13.94
C GLU A 216 -19.40 -9.26 13.04
N GLY A 217 -19.23 -9.40 11.73
CA GLY A 217 -19.34 -8.32 10.74
C GLY A 217 -18.09 -7.45 10.67
N VAL A 218 -17.72 -7.03 9.46
CA VAL A 218 -16.63 -6.07 9.26
C VAL A 218 -17.18 -4.67 9.52
N GLU A 219 -16.56 -3.91 10.41
CA GLU A 219 -16.94 -2.51 10.65
C GLU A 219 -15.75 -1.56 10.66
N MET A 220 -16.02 -0.30 10.32
CA MET A 220 -15.08 0.80 10.50
C MET A 220 -14.84 1.01 12.00
N ARG A 221 -13.56 1.14 12.38
CA ARG A 221 -13.14 1.27 13.77
C ARG A 221 -13.57 2.59 14.40
N PHE A 222 -13.61 3.64 13.59
CA PHE A 222 -14.01 4.99 13.99
C PHE A 222 -14.87 5.61 12.88
N PRO A 223 -15.77 6.56 13.21
CA PRO A 223 -16.33 7.46 12.22
C PRO A 223 -15.19 8.17 11.50
N THR A 224 -14.98 7.83 10.23
CA THR A 224 -13.78 8.26 9.49
C THR A 224 -14.21 9.02 8.24
N LEU A 225 -13.61 10.19 8.01
CA LEU A 225 -13.65 10.87 6.71
C LEU A 225 -12.38 10.55 5.94
N LEU A 226 -12.51 9.94 4.76
CA LEU A 226 -11.38 9.52 3.94
C LEU A 226 -11.20 10.46 2.74
N PHE A 227 -9.97 10.92 2.54
CA PHE A 227 -9.57 11.67 1.36
C PHE A 227 -8.59 10.86 0.52
N TRP A 228 -8.94 10.62 -0.74
CA TRP A 228 -8.02 10.10 -1.73
C TRP A 228 -7.50 11.24 -2.61
N VAL A 229 -6.25 11.65 -2.34
CA VAL A 229 -5.56 12.64 -3.19
C VAL A 229 -5.03 11.93 -4.44
N HIS A 230 -5.69 12.19 -5.55
CA HIS A 230 -5.44 11.60 -6.87
C HIS A 230 -4.65 12.57 -7.75
N ALA A 231 -3.89 12.02 -8.70
CA ALA A 231 -3.32 12.79 -9.80
C ALA A 231 -3.28 11.92 -11.05
N GLU A 232 -3.53 12.53 -12.21
CA GLU A 232 -3.49 11.88 -13.51
C GLU A 232 -2.13 11.22 -13.74
N GLN A 233 -2.14 10.04 -14.36
CA GLN A 233 -0.95 9.19 -14.46
C GLN A 233 0.21 9.86 -15.21
N GLN A 234 -0.05 10.62 -16.27
CA GLN A 234 1.03 11.25 -17.05
C GLN A 234 1.71 12.36 -16.25
N THR A 235 0.91 13.25 -15.68
CA THR A 235 1.38 14.34 -14.83
C THR A 235 2.09 13.83 -13.58
N LEU A 236 1.55 12.78 -12.95
CA LEU A 236 2.17 12.16 -11.78
C LEU A 236 3.54 11.54 -12.13
N ARG A 237 3.70 10.89 -13.28
CA ARG A 237 5.00 10.33 -13.70
C ARG A 237 6.06 11.42 -13.81
N ALA A 238 5.75 12.54 -14.47
CA ALA A 238 6.68 13.66 -14.61
C ALA A 238 7.11 14.23 -13.25
N ARG A 239 6.15 14.39 -12.33
CA ARG A 239 6.44 14.84 -10.94
C ARG A 239 7.32 13.85 -10.18
N LEU A 240 7.06 12.56 -10.32
CA LEU A 240 7.85 11.52 -9.66
C LEU A 240 9.27 11.47 -10.19
N ASP A 241 9.46 11.57 -11.50
CA ASP A 241 10.79 11.56 -12.12
C ASP A 241 11.59 12.80 -11.67
N ALA A 242 10.99 14.00 -11.74
CA ALA A 242 11.61 15.24 -11.27
C ALA A 242 11.90 15.23 -9.75
N ARG A 243 11.07 14.55 -8.96
CA ARG A 243 11.31 14.40 -7.52
C ARG A 243 12.53 13.52 -7.24
N VAL A 244 12.72 12.43 -7.98
CA VAL A 244 13.91 11.59 -7.81
C VAL A 244 15.16 12.37 -8.19
N ASP A 245 15.10 13.21 -9.23
CA ASP A 245 16.21 14.11 -9.58
C ASP A 245 16.51 15.08 -8.42
N LYS A 246 15.48 15.71 -7.83
CA LYS A 246 15.63 16.56 -6.65
C LYS A 246 16.18 15.82 -5.43
N MET A 247 15.82 14.55 -5.24
CA MET A 247 16.36 13.72 -4.15
C MET A 247 17.87 13.54 -4.30
N LEU A 248 18.38 13.33 -5.52
CA LEU A 248 19.82 13.29 -5.77
C LEU A 248 20.49 14.60 -5.39
N ASP A 249 19.94 15.73 -5.84
CA ASP A 249 20.48 17.06 -5.51
C ASP A 249 20.48 17.36 -4.01
N GLN A 250 19.56 16.76 -3.25
CA GLN A 250 19.41 16.94 -1.82
C GLN A 250 20.31 16.03 -0.98
N GLY A 251 20.98 15.06 -1.60
CA GLY A 251 21.91 14.16 -0.92
C GLY A 251 21.38 12.73 -0.73
N LEU A 252 20.65 12.19 -1.72
CA LEU A 252 20.22 10.80 -1.70
C LEU A 252 21.40 9.82 -1.59
N LEU A 253 22.53 10.12 -2.26
CA LEU A 253 23.68 9.21 -2.29
C LEU A 253 24.30 9.04 -0.88
N GLU A 254 24.35 10.12 -0.10
CA GLU A 254 24.86 10.14 1.26
C GLU A 254 23.99 9.27 2.18
N GLU A 255 22.67 9.26 1.99
CA GLU A 255 21.77 8.37 2.72
C GLU A 255 21.92 6.90 2.31
N VAL A 256 22.13 6.63 1.02
CA VAL A 256 22.41 5.27 0.53
C VAL A 256 23.74 4.76 1.09
N GLU A 257 24.78 5.59 1.10
CA GLU A 257 26.08 5.27 1.71
C GLU A 257 25.96 5.04 3.22
N THR A 258 25.14 5.83 3.91
CA THR A 258 24.85 5.64 5.33
C THR A 258 24.20 4.27 5.57
N LEU A 259 23.21 3.88 4.77
CA LEU A 259 22.58 2.56 4.86
C LEU A 259 23.57 1.43 4.56
N ASP A 260 24.40 1.55 3.52
CA ASP A 260 25.42 0.54 3.21
C ASP A 260 26.42 0.37 4.36
N ALA A 261 26.86 1.48 4.97
CA ALA A 261 27.74 1.43 6.13
C ALA A 261 27.10 0.73 7.34
N VAL A 262 25.80 0.96 7.60
CA VAL A 262 25.07 0.23 8.65
C VAL A 262 24.98 -1.25 8.32
N ALA A 263 24.67 -1.61 7.07
CA ALA A 263 24.59 -3.01 6.64
C ALA A 263 25.92 -3.74 6.85
N GLU A 264 27.04 -3.12 6.46
CA GLU A 264 28.38 -3.68 6.65
C GLU A 264 28.79 -3.73 8.12
N GLY A 265 28.42 -2.73 8.91
CA GLY A 265 28.68 -2.72 10.36
C GLY A 265 28.02 -3.88 11.09
N GLU A 266 26.79 -4.25 10.72
CA GLU A 266 26.09 -5.42 11.29
C GLU A 266 26.67 -6.74 10.75
N LYS A 267 27.00 -6.82 9.45
CA LYS A 267 27.71 -7.99 8.89
C LYS A 267 29.05 -8.24 9.60
N ALA A 268 29.80 -7.18 9.92
CA ALA A 268 31.05 -7.28 10.66
C ALA A 268 30.85 -7.80 12.09
N LYS A 269 29.69 -7.52 12.71
CA LYS A 269 29.29 -8.09 14.01
C LYS A 269 28.77 -9.53 13.90
N SER A 270 28.80 -10.15 12.72
CA SER A 270 28.19 -11.45 12.44
C SER A 270 26.68 -11.48 12.70
N ILE A 271 26.02 -10.33 12.63
CA ILE A 271 24.56 -10.21 12.70
C ILE A 271 24.05 -10.28 11.26
N SER A 272 23.31 -11.34 10.92
CA SER A 272 22.71 -11.46 9.60
C SER A 272 21.55 -10.47 9.46
N ILE A 273 21.67 -9.55 8.51
CA ILE A 273 20.56 -8.69 8.11
C ILE A 273 19.77 -9.36 6.98
N ASP A 274 18.45 -9.46 7.15
CA ASP A 274 17.54 -9.80 6.06
C ASP A 274 17.28 -8.54 5.20
N GLU A 275 18.13 -8.34 4.18
CA GLU A 275 17.99 -7.23 3.21
C GLU A 275 16.69 -7.31 2.39
N SER A 276 15.91 -8.37 2.54
CA SER A 276 14.61 -8.53 1.90
C SER A 276 13.46 -7.83 2.68
N LYS A 277 13.71 -7.28 3.86
CA LYS A 277 12.68 -6.66 4.71
C LYS A 277 13.06 -5.25 5.18
N GLY A 278 12.08 -4.52 5.69
CA GLY A 278 12.31 -3.25 6.37
C GLY A 278 12.88 -2.14 5.49
N ILE A 279 13.79 -1.35 6.06
CA ILE A 279 14.40 -0.20 5.38
C ILE A 279 15.24 -0.61 4.16
N TRP A 280 15.73 -1.85 4.14
CA TRP A 280 16.59 -2.40 3.09
C TRP A 280 15.89 -2.56 1.74
N VAL A 281 14.55 -2.64 1.73
CA VAL A 281 13.77 -2.70 0.47
C VAL A 281 13.30 -1.34 -0.05
N SER A 282 13.71 -0.26 0.61
CA SER A 282 13.38 1.11 0.22
C SER A 282 13.80 1.41 -1.22
N ILE A 283 12.94 2.15 -1.92
CA ILE A 283 13.19 2.57 -3.31
C ILE A 283 14.22 3.69 -3.26
N GLY A 284 15.35 3.49 -3.92
CA GLY A 284 16.52 4.38 -3.88
C GLY A 284 17.74 3.74 -3.21
N TYR A 285 17.56 2.78 -2.30
CA TYR A 285 18.69 2.05 -1.72
C TYR A 285 19.03 0.84 -2.59
N LYS A 286 18.05 -0.07 -2.75
CA LYS A 286 18.25 -1.32 -3.51
C LYS A 286 18.64 -1.10 -4.96
N GLU A 287 18.20 0.02 -5.55
CA GLU A 287 18.56 0.37 -6.92
C GLU A 287 20.00 0.87 -7.06
N PHE A 288 20.60 1.39 -5.98
CA PHE A 288 21.96 1.93 -5.93
C PHE A 288 22.99 0.99 -5.28
N ILE A 289 22.60 -0.23 -4.87
CA ILE A 289 23.51 -1.22 -4.26
C ILE A 289 24.74 -1.45 -5.15
N ASP A 290 24.55 -1.73 -6.44
CA ASP A 290 25.65 -1.99 -7.39
C ASP A 290 26.63 -0.80 -7.45
N TYR A 291 26.11 0.43 -7.40
CA TYR A 291 26.90 1.66 -7.44
C TYR A 291 27.70 1.87 -6.15
N VAL A 292 27.08 1.72 -4.99
CA VAL A 292 27.75 1.92 -3.70
C VAL A 292 28.78 0.82 -3.43
N GLN A 293 28.49 -0.43 -3.80
CA GLN A 293 29.48 -1.52 -3.72
C GLN A 293 30.69 -1.25 -4.61
N ALA A 294 30.50 -0.77 -5.85
CA ALA A 294 31.61 -0.40 -6.73
C ALA A 294 32.48 0.70 -6.11
N ARG A 295 31.86 1.76 -5.56
CA ARG A 295 32.59 2.84 -4.86
C ARG A 295 33.36 2.31 -3.65
N ARG A 296 32.73 1.47 -2.83
CA ARG A 296 33.33 0.89 -1.63
C ARG A 296 34.51 -0.02 -1.95
N ASN A 297 34.44 -0.77 -3.04
CA ASN A 297 35.54 -1.63 -3.50
C ASN A 297 36.72 -0.85 -4.11
N GLY A 298 36.66 0.50 -4.11
CA GLY A 298 37.73 1.35 -4.63
C GLY A 298 37.78 1.38 -6.15
N GLU A 299 36.66 1.14 -6.83
CA GLU A 299 36.59 1.25 -8.29
C GLU A 299 36.95 2.69 -8.72
N THR A 300 37.89 2.80 -9.66
CA THR A 300 38.43 4.10 -10.11
C THR A 300 38.03 4.44 -11.54
N ASP A 301 37.40 3.52 -12.26
CA ASP A 301 36.85 3.82 -13.58
C ASP A 301 35.64 4.76 -13.48
N THR A 302 35.88 6.04 -13.72
CA THR A 302 34.88 7.09 -13.75
C THR A 302 33.76 6.81 -14.76
N GLN A 303 34.05 6.23 -15.92
CA GLN A 303 33.01 5.95 -16.92
C GLN A 303 32.09 4.82 -16.46
N TYR A 304 32.66 3.78 -15.84
CA TYR A 304 31.88 2.70 -15.27
C TYR A 304 30.98 3.18 -14.12
N LEU A 305 31.51 3.96 -13.19
CA LEU A 305 30.73 4.53 -12.08
C LEU A 305 29.60 5.45 -12.57
N LEU A 306 29.86 6.30 -13.57
CA LEU A 306 28.83 7.15 -14.17
C LEU A 306 27.71 6.32 -14.83
N LYS A 307 28.07 5.22 -15.48
CA LYS A 307 27.09 4.30 -16.09
C LYS A 307 26.24 3.60 -15.03
N LEU A 308 26.85 3.12 -13.95
CA LEU A 308 26.13 2.53 -12.81
C LEU A 308 25.21 3.55 -12.15
N HIS A 309 25.68 4.78 -11.93
CA HIS A 309 24.89 5.86 -11.37
C HIS A 309 23.64 6.15 -12.23
N ALA A 310 23.83 6.36 -13.54
CA ALA A 310 22.72 6.62 -14.47
C ALA A 310 21.72 5.45 -14.53
N ALA A 311 22.22 4.21 -14.53
CA ALA A 311 21.36 3.03 -14.50
C ALA A 311 20.56 2.93 -13.18
N SER A 312 21.19 3.24 -12.04
CA SER A 312 20.55 3.23 -10.71
C SER A 312 19.47 4.29 -10.60
N LEU A 313 19.71 5.48 -11.15
CA LEU A 313 18.73 6.56 -11.25
C LEU A 313 17.50 6.15 -12.06
N GLU A 314 17.69 5.59 -13.26
CA GLU A 314 16.58 5.14 -14.10
C GLU A 314 15.79 3.99 -13.47
N LYS A 315 16.48 3.05 -12.80
CA LYS A 315 15.83 2.00 -11.99
C LYS A 315 14.98 2.62 -10.87
N THR A 316 15.49 3.63 -10.17
CA THR A 316 14.80 4.31 -9.06
C THR A 316 13.53 5.03 -9.55
N LYS A 317 13.63 5.74 -10.67
CA LYS A 317 12.48 6.37 -11.34
C LYS A 317 11.44 5.33 -11.77
N ALA A 318 11.88 4.23 -12.39
CA ALA A 318 10.98 3.14 -12.77
C ALA A 318 10.28 2.50 -11.56
N ALA A 319 11.02 2.17 -10.50
CA ALA A 319 10.50 1.58 -9.27
C ALA A 319 9.50 2.51 -8.57
N THR A 320 9.79 3.81 -8.50
CA THR A 320 8.89 4.84 -7.94
C THR A 320 7.57 4.91 -8.72
N ARG A 321 7.63 4.89 -10.06
CA ARG A 321 6.42 4.86 -10.91
C ARG A 321 5.62 3.58 -10.73
N GLN A 322 6.28 2.43 -10.60
CA GLN A 322 5.62 1.15 -10.32
C GLN A 322 4.95 1.14 -8.94
N TYR A 323 5.60 1.71 -7.93
CA TYR A 323 5.03 1.84 -6.59
C TYR A 323 3.75 2.69 -6.59
N SER A 324 3.78 3.86 -7.22
CA SER A 324 2.58 4.70 -7.40
C SER A 324 1.43 3.96 -8.08
N LYS A 325 1.71 3.19 -9.15
CA LYS A 325 0.68 2.34 -9.81
C LYS A 325 0.11 1.26 -8.89
N ARG A 326 0.96 0.61 -8.10
CA ARG A 326 0.52 -0.41 -7.11
C ARG A 326 -0.37 0.20 -6.04
N GLN A 327 -0.04 1.39 -5.56
CA GLN A 327 -0.85 2.14 -4.60
C GLN A 327 -2.24 2.45 -5.14
N VAL A 328 -2.34 3.03 -6.35
CA VAL A 328 -3.65 3.29 -6.99
C VAL A 328 -4.43 2.01 -7.20
N ARG A 329 -3.78 0.93 -7.64
CA ARG A 329 -4.42 -0.37 -7.81
C ARG A 329 -4.95 -0.91 -6.48
N TRP A 330 -4.20 -0.78 -5.40
CA TRP A 330 -4.62 -1.19 -4.06
C TRP A 330 -5.88 -0.45 -3.61
N ILE A 331 -5.89 0.87 -3.74
CA ILE A 331 -7.05 1.69 -3.38
C ILE A 331 -8.29 1.19 -4.14
N ARG A 332 -8.16 1.01 -5.46
CA ARG A 332 -9.30 0.66 -6.33
C ARG A 332 -9.84 -0.75 -6.14
N ILE A 333 -8.98 -1.71 -5.83
CA ILE A 333 -9.37 -3.14 -5.75
C ILE A 333 -9.60 -3.55 -4.30
N LYS A 334 -8.73 -3.16 -3.37
CA LYS A 334 -8.81 -3.62 -1.98
C LYS A 334 -9.64 -2.66 -1.14
N LEU A 335 -9.32 -1.36 -1.14
CA LEU A 335 -9.96 -0.40 -0.25
C LEU A 335 -11.39 -0.07 -0.65
N LEU A 336 -11.67 0.17 -1.94
CA LEU A 336 -13.04 0.44 -2.38
C LEU A 336 -13.99 -0.72 -2.10
N ASN A 337 -13.55 -1.96 -2.34
CA ASN A 337 -14.33 -3.15 -2.01
C ASN A 337 -14.51 -3.28 -0.48
N ALA A 338 -13.48 -2.96 0.31
CA ALA A 338 -13.58 -2.86 1.78
C ALA A 338 -14.72 -1.93 2.24
N LEU A 339 -14.75 -0.74 1.65
CA LEU A 339 -15.71 0.30 2.01
C LEU A 339 -17.12 -0.05 1.52
N ALA A 340 -17.24 -0.76 0.39
CA ALA A 340 -18.52 -1.24 -0.12
C ALA A 340 -19.13 -2.32 0.78
N GLU A 341 -18.32 -3.24 1.31
CA GLU A 341 -18.78 -4.30 2.22
C GLU A 341 -19.35 -3.77 3.54
N VAL A 342 -18.88 -2.61 3.99
CA VAL A 342 -19.32 -1.99 5.27
C VAL A 342 -20.22 -0.76 5.08
N ASP A 343 -20.72 -0.53 3.86
CA ASP A 343 -21.55 0.64 3.48
C ASP A 343 -20.90 2.01 3.79
N ALA A 344 -19.57 2.07 3.84
CA ALA A 344 -18.78 3.29 4.06
C ALA A 344 -18.25 3.90 2.75
N SER A 345 -18.80 3.50 1.59
CA SER A 345 -18.39 4.06 0.29
C SER A 345 -18.66 5.56 0.18
N ASN A 346 -19.63 6.07 0.94
CA ASN A 346 -19.97 7.49 0.98
C ASN A 346 -19.01 8.34 1.83
N ASP A 347 -18.07 7.71 2.55
CA ASP A 347 -17.10 8.39 3.41
C ASP A 347 -15.76 8.68 2.71
N LEU A 348 -15.57 8.19 1.47
CA LEU A 348 -14.36 8.37 0.68
C LEU A 348 -14.54 9.41 -0.42
N TYR A 349 -13.83 10.52 -0.30
CA TYR A 349 -13.82 11.62 -1.26
C TYR A 349 -12.53 11.67 -2.06
N LEU A 350 -12.64 11.68 -3.39
CA LEU A 350 -11.50 11.85 -4.29
C LEU A 350 -11.26 13.35 -4.54
N LEU A 351 -10.02 13.77 -4.32
CA LEU A 351 -9.54 15.13 -4.55
C LEU A 351 -8.53 15.12 -5.69
N ASP A 352 -8.77 15.91 -6.74
CA ASP A 352 -7.92 15.94 -7.91
C ASP A 352 -6.77 16.95 -7.77
N GLY A 353 -5.57 16.43 -7.53
CA GLY A 353 -4.32 17.19 -7.47
C GLY A 353 -3.51 17.14 -8.77
N SER A 354 -4.14 16.85 -9.92
CA SER A 354 -3.47 16.77 -11.23
C SER A 354 -2.84 18.08 -11.70
N ASP A 355 -3.33 19.22 -11.23
CA ASP A 355 -2.74 20.54 -11.49
C ASP A 355 -2.19 21.13 -10.18
N VAL A 356 -0.88 21.41 -10.14
CA VAL A 356 -0.22 21.97 -8.94
C VAL A 356 -0.66 23.42 -8.72
N SER A 357 -0.89 24.18 -9.79
CA SER A 357 -1.24 25.60 -9.70
C SER A 357 -2.62 25.81 -9.06
N ARG A 358 -3.50 24.82 -9.17
CA ARG A 358 -4.86 24.81 -8.64
C ARG A 358 -5.03 23.91 -7.42
N PHE A 359 -3.94 23.39 -6.86
CA PHE A 359 -3.98 22.44 -5.75
C PHE A 359 -4.74 22.99 -4.53
N GLU A 360 -4.59 24.29 -4.25
CA GLU A 360 -5.34 24.96 -3.19
C GLU A 360 -6.86 24.89 -3.44
N GLU A 361 -7.30 25.20 -4.67
CA GLU A 361 -8.72 25.23 -5.05
C GLU A 361 -9.33 23.83 -5.16
N THR A 362 -8.59 22.85 -5.67
CA THR A 362 -9.13 21.52 -6.04
C THR A 362 -8.91 20.46 -4.97
N VAL A 363 -7.96 20.66 -4.06
CA VAL A 363 -7.61 19.70 -3.00
C VAL A 363 -7.81 20.31 -1.63
N VAL A 364 -7.13 21.42 -1.31
CA VAL A 364 -7.11 21.97 0.05
C VAL A 364 -8.48 22.51 0.47
N GLN A 365 -9.04 23.47 -0.29
CA GLN A 365 -10.31 24.11 0.06
C GLN A 365 -11.48 23.11 0.15
N PRO A 366 -11.68 22.16 -0.79
CA PRO A 366 -12.74 21.16 -0.68
C PRO A 366 -12.54 20.24 0.52
N ALA A 367 -11.31 19.83 0.82
CA ALA A 367 -11.03 18.97 1.96
C ALA A 367 -11.30 19.67 3.29
N LEU A 368 -10.93 20.96 3.40
CA LEU A 368 -11.24 21.76 4.57
C LEU A 368 -12.76 21.91 4.75
N ASP A 369 -13.50 22.27 3.70
CA ASP A 369 -14.97 22.38 3.77
C ASP A 369 -15.62 21.06 4.21
N LEU A 370 -15.26 19.94 3.57
CA LEU A 370 -15.78 18.61 3.90
C LEU A 370 -15.43 18.18 5.32
N THR A 371 -14.21 18.46 5.79
CA THR A 371 -13.80 18.19 7.17
C THR A 371 -14.67 19.01 8.14
N GLY A 372 -14.89 20.28 7.85
CA GLY A 372 -15.76 21.13 8.65
C GLY A 372 -17.20 20.61 8.73
N ARG A 373 -17.77 20.22 7.59
CA ARG A 373 -19.12 19.66 7.51
C ARG A 373 -19.23 18.35 8.28
N PHE A 374 -18.25 17.46 8.12
CA PHE A 374 -18.20 16.17 8.82
C PHE A 374 -18.16 16.36 10.33
N LEU A 375 -17.26 17.22 10.84
CA LEU A 375 -17.13 17.47 12.28
C LEU A 375 -18.37 18.15 12.89
N ARG A 376 -19.10 18.96 12.11
CA ARG A 376 -20.34 19.62 12.54
C ARG A 376 -21.60 18.81 12.26
N ALA A 377 -21.47 17.61 11.68
CA ALA A 377 -22.59 16.78 11.20
C ALA A 377 -23.55 17.52 10.26
N GLU A 378 -23.00 18.30 9.33
CA GLU A 378 -23.74 18.98 8.27
C GLU A 378 -24.07 18.03 7.10
N ASP A 379 -24.87 18.54 6.14
CA ASP A 379 -25.20 17.82 4.92
C ASP A 379 -23.94 17.65 4.04
N MET A 380 -23.55 16.39 3.83
CA MET A 380 -22.39 16.01 3.02
C MET A 380 -22.82 15.77 1.56
N PRO A 381 -22.08 16.32 0.57
CA PRO A 381 -22.33 16.01 -0.83
C PRO A 381 -21.99 14.54 -1.12
N ALA A 382 -22.60 13.97 -2.16
CA ALA A 382 -22.23 12.64 -2.63
C ALA A 382 -20.77 12.65 -3.14
N PRO A 383 -19.92 11.68 -2.79
CA PRO A 383 -18.52 11.70 -3.23
C PRO A 383 -18.35 11.77 -4.75
N ALA A 384 -19.20 11.05 -5.49
CA ALA A 384 -19.18 11.05 -6.96
C ALA A 384 -19.55 12.41 -7.57
N SER A 385 -20.20 13.32 -6.84
CA SER A 385 -20.57 14.65 -7.36
C SER A 385 -19.47 15.70 -7.24
N LEU A 386 -18.33 15.39 -6.60
CA LEU A 386 -17.24 16.36 -6.46
C LEU A 386 -16.51 16.64 -7.78
N SER A 387 -16.36 15.63 -8.64
CA SER A 387 -15.71 15.77 -9.95
C SER A 387 -16.06 14.59 -10.86
N GLU A 388 -15.90 14.78 -12.16
CA GLU A 388 -16.05 13.68 -13.14
C GLU A 388 -15.07 12.53 -12.86
N ILE A 389 -13.85 12.86 -12.41
CA ILE A 389 -12.83 11.88 -12.02
C ILE A 389 -13.27 11.10 -10.78
N ALA A 390 -13.88 11.75 -9.79
CA ALA A 390 -14.44 11.07 -8.63
C ALA A 390 -15.53 10.08 -9.05
N ALA A 391 -16.43 10.47 -9.96
CA ALA A 391 -17.48 9.60 -10.49
C ALA A 391 -16.92 8.36 -11.21
N GLU A 392 -15.79 8.49 -11.92
CA GLU A 392 -15.16 7.37 -12.64
C GLU A 392 -14.31 6.47 -11.73
N GLN A 393 -13.50 7.07 -10.85
CA GLN A 393 -12.48 6.33 -10.08
C GLN A 393 -13.03 5.71 -8.79
N LEU A 394 -14.10 6.25 -8.21
CA LEU A 394 -14.75 5.69 -7.02
C LEU A 394 -15.65 4.49 -7.34
N GLN A 395 -15.89 4.19 -8.61
CA GLN A 395 -16.54 2.94 -8.99
C GLN A 395 -15.57 1.77 -8.76
N PRO A 396 -15.93 0.76 -7.93
CA PRO A 396 -15.09 -0.40 -7.71
C PRO A 396 -14.87 -1.11 -9.05
N LYS A 397 -13.60 -1.22 -9.47
CA LYS A 397 -13.22 -1.95 -10.69
C LYS A 397 -12.79 -3.35 -10.30
N HIS A 398 -13.49 -4.33 -10.88
CA HIS A 398 -13.26 -5.77 -10.75
C HIS A 398 -13.47 -6.31 -9.33
N ASP A 399 -14.15 -7.45 -9.28
CA ASP A 399 -14.19 -8.27 -8.07
C ASP A 399 -12.74 -8.67 -7.73
N ASP A 400 -12.38 -8.67 -6.44
CA ASP A 400 -11.06 -9.11 -5.99
C ASP A 400 -10.95 -10.64 -6.13
N LEU A 401 -10.81 -11.12 -7.37
CA LEU A 401 -10.84 -12.56 -7.67
C LEU A 401 -9.75 -13.36 -6.93
N ALA A 402 -8.72 -12.69 -6.41
CA ALA A 402 -7.67 -13.32 -5.61
C ALA A 402 -8.06 -13.56 -4.13
N SER A 403 -9.13 -12.91 -3.62
CA SER A 403 -9.58 -13.10 -2.23
C SER A 403 -10.46 -14.34 -2.04
N LYS A 404 -11.16 -14.79 -3.10
CA LYS A 404 -12.10 -15.91 -3.03
C LYS A 404 -11.44 -17.24 -3.42
N PRO A 405 -11.38 -18.26 -2.53
CA PRO A 405 -10.75 -19.55 -2.79
C PRO A 405 -11.29 -20.30 -4.02
N GLU A 406 -12.58 -20.16 -4.28
CA GLU A 406 -13.30 -20.75 -5.42
C GLU A 406 -12.79 -20.30 -6.81
N HIS A 407 -11.97 -19.24 -6.86
CA HIS A 407 -11.39 -18.72 -8.09
C HIS A 407 -9.91 -19.08 -8.28
N TRP A 408 -9.31 -19.85 -7.38
CA TRP A 408 -7.91 -20.27 -7.49
C TRP A 408 -7.80 -21.50 -8.38
N ALA A 409 -7.00 -21.41 -9.44
CA ALA A 409 -6.64 -22.53 -10.30
C ALA A 409 -5.30 -22.24 -10.99
N LYS A 410 -4.27 -23.01 -10.63
CA LYS A 410 -2.95 -22.94 -11.23
C LYS A 410 -2.93 -23.58 -12.59
N GLN A 411 -2.47 -22.81 -13.56
CA GLN A 411 -2.30 -23.25 -14.93
C GLN A 411 -0.94 -22.78 -15.45
N TYR A 412 -0.13 -23.72 -15.93
CA TYR A 412 1.18 -23.45 -16.49
C TYR A 412 1.14 -23.46 -18.02
N CYS A 413 1.71 -22.43 -18.63
CA CYS A 413 1.85 -22.33 -20.08
C CYS A 413 3.29 -22.69 -20.50
N PRO A 414 3.54 -23.86 -21.10
CA PRO A 414 4.89 -24.27 -21.51
C PRO A 414 5.45 -23.42 -22.65
N VAL A 415 4.58 -22.80 -23.45
CA VAL A 415 4.97 -21.95 -24.59
C VAL A 415 5.51 -20.60 -24.12
N CYS A 416 4.93 -20.08 -23.04
CA CYS A 416 5.27 -18.76 -22.53
C CYS A 416 6.18 -18.80 -21.31
N ASP A 417 6.37 -19.99 -20.73
CA ASP A 417 7.02 -20.22 -19.45
C ASP A 417 6.45 -19.29 -18.37
N MET A 418 5.12 -19.40 -18.17
CA MET A 418 4.37 -18.52 -17.27
C MET A 418 3.28 -19.31 -16.56
N THR A 419 3.13 -19.06 -15.25
CA THR A 419 2.08 -19.64 -14.42
C THR A 419 0.99 -18.62 -14.14
N SER A 420 -0.27 -19.02 -14.32
CA SER A 420 -1.44 -18.25 -13.89
C SER A 420 -2.07 -18.92 -12.69
N VAL A 421 -2.59 -18.15 -11.74
CA VAL A 421 -3.20 -18.65 -10.49
C VAL A 421 -4.73 -18.51 -10.46
N THR A 422 -5.34 -17.90 -11.49
CA THR A 422 -6.79 -17.81 -11.62
C THR A 422 -7.25 -18.11 -13.06
N PRO A 423 -8.42 -18.73 -13.26
CA PRO A 423 -8.95 -19.03 -14.60
C PRO A 423 -9.11 -17.78 -15.48
N THR A 424 -9.49 -16.65 -14.88
CA THR A 424 -9.67 -15.38 -15.60
C THR A 424 -8.34 -14.85 -16.15
N HIS A 425 -7.27 -14.89 -15.35
CA HIS A 425 -5.94 -14.48 -15.81
C HIS A 425 -5.41 -15.45 -16.88
N TRP A 426 -5.69 -16.75 -16.75
CA TRP A 426 -5.35 -17.72 -17.78
C TRP A 426 -6.05 -17.42 -19.11
N GLN A 427 -7.35 -17.14 -19.07
CA GLN A 427 -8.11 -16.75 -20.26
C GLN A 427 -7.54 -15.50 -20.92
N GLN A 428 -7.20 -14.47 -20.13
CA GLN A 428 -6.54 -13.27 -20.63
C GLN A 428 -5.16 -13.57 -21.26
N HIS A 429 -4.40 -14.49 -20.66
CA HIS A 429 -3.11 -14.94 -21.18
C HIS A 429 -3.25 -15.62 -22.55
N ILE A 430 -4.12 -16.62 -22.68
CA ILE A 430 -4.26 -17.41 -23.92
C ILE A 430 -4.78 -16.56 -25.09
N VAL A 431 -5.63 -15.56 -24.82
CA VAL A 431 -6.14 -14.66 -25.88
C VAL A 431 -5.15 -13.54 -26.23
N SER A 432 -4.11 -13.33 -25.43
CA SER A 432 -3.15 -12.25 -25.61
C SER A 432 -2.36 -12.37 -26.92
N ASN A 433 -2.08 -11.23 -27.55
CA ASN A 433 -1.26 -11.17 -28.76
C ASN A 433 0.16 -11.72 -28.53
N GLY A 434 0.69 -11.59 -27.32
CA GLY A 434 1.99 -12.14 -26.93
C GLY A 434 2.00 -13.67 -26.98
N HIS A 435 1.01 -14.30 -26.35
CA HIS A 435 0.85 -15.76 -26.37
C HIS A 435 0.63 -16.28 -27.80
N LYS A 436 -0.33 -15.71 -28.53
CA LYS A 436 -0.63 -16.10 -29.93
C LYS A 436 0.60 -16.04 -30.84
N LYS A 437 1.45 -15.01 -30.69
CA LYS A 437 2.71 -14.90 -31.45
C LYS A 437 3.71 -15.99 -31.10
N ARG A 438 3.87 -16.34 -29.82
CA ARG A 438 4.81 -17.40 -29.39
C ARG A 438 4.33 -18.78 -29.84
N VAL A 439 3.04 -19.07 -29.70
CA VAL A 439 2.43 -20.32 -30.21
C VAL A 439 2.64 -20.45 -31.72
N SER A 440 2.43 -19.37 -32.48
CA SER A 440 2.66 -19.37 -33.93
C SER A 440 4.13 -19.65 -34.29
N LYS A 441 5.08 -19.00 -33.59
CA LYS A 441 6.52 -19.27 -33.76
C LYS A 441 6.91 -20.71 -33.41
N GLN A 442 6.33 -21.27 -32.35
CA GLN A 442 6.60 -22.65 -31.96
C GLN A 442 6.09 -23.64 -33.00
N ARG A 443 4.85 -23.45 -33.50
CA ARG A 443 4.31 -24.25 -34.61
C ARG A 443 5.18 -24.20 -35.88
N GLN A 444 5.71 -23.01 -36.22
CA GLN A 444 6.62 -22.87 -37.35
C GLN A 444 7.96 -23.62 -37.13
N ARG A 445 8.50 -23.60 -35.91
CA ARG A 445 9.72 -24.35 -35.55
C ARG A 445 9.48 -25.86 -35.60
N ASP A 446 8.35 -26.33 -35.08
CA ASP A 446 8.00 -27.75 -35.06
C ASP A 446 7.76 -28.28 -36.49
N GLN A 447 7.16 -27.46 -37.37
CA GLN A 447 7.02 -27.76 -38.80
C GLN A 447 8.39 -27.79 -39.52
N ALA A 448 9.30 -26.86 -39.21
CA ALA A 448 10.65 -26.87 -39.80
C ALA A 448 11.47 -28.11 -39.34
N ASN A 449 11.37 -28.49 -38.07
CA ASN A 449 12.06 -29.65 -37.52
C ASN A 449 11.49 -30.99 -38.02
N SER A 450 10.18 -31.08 -38.28
CA SER A 450 9.55 -32.28 -38.87
C SER A 450 9.76 -32.41 -40.39
N SER A 451 10.29 -31.37 -41.03
CA SER A 451 10.61 -31.34 -42.46
C SER A 451 12.08 -31.62 -42.77
N THR A 452 12.91 -31.89 -41.75
CA THR A 452 14.32 -32.25 -41.91
C THR A 452 14.44 -33.76 -41.65
N PRO A 453 14.80 -34.58 -42.65
CA PRO A 453 14.75 -36.05 -42.57
C PRO A 453 15.79 -36.66 -41.63
#